data_AF-A0A497KBX2-F1
#
_entry.id   AF-A0A497KBX2-F1
#
_cell.length_a   1.000
_cell.length_b   1.000
_cell.length_c   1.000
_cell.angle_alpha   90.00
_cell.angle_beta   90.00
_cell.angle_gamma   90.00
#
_symmetry.space_group_name_H-M   'P 1'
#
loop_
_entity.id
_entity.type
_entity.pdbx_description
1 polymer ?
#
loop_
_entity_poly.entity_id
_entity_poly.type
_entity_poly.pdbx_seq_one_letter_code
_entity_poly.pdbx_strand_id
1 'polypeptide(L)'
;MQRYFVKVAEVSSPIGRLAQRAKRPLIIVDDLTRPTPTSQILEALIPWLMDRGVFPEDLTVIVALGTHAPLDERQLEVKLG
;
A
#
# COMPACT_ATOMS: atom_id res chain seq x y z
N MET A 1 -25.57 20.61 10.14
CA MET A 1 -24.51 20.00 9.31
C MET A 1 -23.38 19.57 10.23
N GLN A 2 -23.39 18.33 10.71
CA GLN A 2 -22.37 17.84 11.65
C GLN A 2 -21.03 17.67 10.92
N ARG A 3 -20.02 18.42 11.35
CA ARG A 3 -18.62 18.19 10.97
C ARG A 3 -18.18 16.87 11.58
N TYR A 4 -17.94 15.85 10.75
CA TYR A 4 -17.24 14.65 11.17
C TYR A 4 -15.78 15.03 11.46
N PHE A 5 -15.42 15.06 12.74
CA PHE A 5 -14.01 15.06 13.13
C PHE A 5 -13.49 13.64 12.94
N VAL A 6 -12.69 13.42 11.90
CA VAL A 6 -11.87 12.20 11.81
C VAL A 6 -10.83 12.33 12.93
N LYS A 7 -11.04 11.58 14.01
CA LYS A 7 -10.07 11.43 15.08
C LYS A 7 -8.87 10.74 14.46
N VAL A 8 -7.81 11.50 14.18
CA VAL A 8 -6.52 10.94 13.78
C VAL A 8 -6.13 9.99 14.89
N ALA A 9 -6.18 8.69 14.62
CA ALA A 9 -5.82 7.68 15.60
C ALA A 9 -4.32 7.83 15.87
N GLU A 10 -3.99 8.61 16.89
CA GLU A 10 -2.71 8.51 17.58
C GLU A 10 -2.49 7.05 17.96
N VAL A 11 -1.45 6.47 17.34
CA VAL A 11 -0.82 5.18 17.65
C VAL A 11 -1.75 4.13 18.28
N SER A 12 -2.67 3.52 17.53
CA SER A 12 -3.24 2.22 17.94
C SER A 12 -3.95 1.38 16.87
N SER A 13 -3.86 1.68 15.56
CA SER A 13 -4.33 0.70 14.58
C SER A 13 -3.46 -0.57 14.66
N PRO A 14 -4.03 -1.79 14.60
CA PRO A 14 -3.25 -3.02 14.62
C PRO A 14 -2.14 -3.03 13.56
N ILE A 15 -2.43 -2.56 12.35
CA ILE A 15 -1.44 -2.45 11.27
C ILE A 15 -0.35 -1.41 11.57
N GLY A 16 -0.67 -0.33 12.28
CA GLY A 16 0.32 0.69 12.66
C GLY A 16 1.33 0.17 13.66
N ARG A 17 0.89 -0.64 14.63
CA ARG A 17 1.79 -1.33 15.57
C ARG A 17 2.68 -2.36 14.88
N LEU A 18 2.18 -3.02 13.83
CA LEU A 18 2.97 -3.96 13.04
C LEU A 18 4.01 -3.23 12.18
N ALA A 19 3.62 -2.14 11.52
CA ALA A 19 4.50 -1.31 10.70
C ALA A 19 5.72 -0.81 11.50
N GLN A 20 5.50 -0.29 12.72
CA GLN A 20 6.59 0.19 13.60
C GLN A 20 7.63 -0.89 13.96
N ARG A 21 7.29 -2.16 13.83
CA ARG A 21 8.17 -3.30 14.17
C ARG A 21 8.63 -4.06 12.93
N ALA A 22 8.18 -3.67 11.74
CA ALA A 22 8.48 -4.33 10.49
C ALA A 22 9.89 -3.95 10.04
N LYS A 23 10.71 -4.96 9.71
CA LYS A 23 12.07 -4.74 9.17
C LYS A 23 12.14 -4.87 7.65
N ARG A 24 11.26 -5.67 7.06
CA ARG A 24 11.20 -5.98 5.62
C ARG A 24 9.73 -6.15 5.20
N PRO A 25 8.94 -5.07 5.20
CA PRO A 25 7.53 -5.15 4.85
C PRO A 25 7.34 -5.52 3.37
N LEU A 26 6.27 -6.30 3.12
CA LEU A 26 5.83 -6.70 1.79
C LEU A 26 4.37 -6.29 1.62
N ILE A 27 4.09 -5.55 0.55
CA ILE A 27 2.72 -5.27 0.09
C ILE A 27 2.43 -6.17 -1.10
N ILE A 28 1.35 -6.94 -1.01
CA ILE A 28 0.83 -7.71 -2.13
C ILE A 28 -0.35 -6.95 -2.71
N VAL A 29 -0.30 -6.67 -4.01
CA VAL A 29 -1.40 -6.05 -4.76
C VAL A 29 -1.95 -7.07 -5.76
N ASP A 30 -3.20 -6.92 -6.15
CA ASP A 30 -3.76 -7.71 -7.24
C ASP A 30 -3.24 -7.24 -8.61
N ASP A 31 -3.55 -8.00 -9.66
CA ASP A 31 -3.07 -7.76 -11.01
C ASP A 31 -3.92 -6.71 -11.77
N LEU A 32 -3.54 -6.45 -13.03
CA LEU A 32 -4.19 -5.44 -13.86
C LEU A 32 -5.65 -5.76 -14.20
N THR A 33 -6.06 -7.04 -14.13
CA THR A 33 -7.44 -7.45 -14.45
C THR A 33 -8.44 -7.15 -13.34
N ARG A 34 -7.99 -6.74 -12.15
CA ARG A 34 -8.86 -6.37 -11.04
C ARG A 34 -9.13 -4.86 -11.02
N PRO A 35 -10.38 -4.46 -10.72
CA PRO A 35 -10.77 -3.05 -10.69
C PRO A 35 -10.29 -2.32 -9.43
N THR A 36 -9.44 -2.93 -8.61
CA THR A 36 -8.91 -2.32 -7.40
C THR A 36 -8.09 -1.08 -7.78
N PRO A 37 -8.38 0.10 -7.18
CA PRO A 37 -7.67 1.35 -7.45
C PRO A 37 -6.31 1.36 -6.73
N THR A 38 -5.42 0.44 -7.12
CA THR A 38 -4.17 0.13 -6.42
C THR A 38 -3.26 1.35 -6.29
N SER A 39 -3.05 2.10 -7.37
CA SER A 39 -2.25 3.33 -7.35
C SER A 39 -2.75 4.32 -6.29
N GLN A 40 -4.05 4.61 -6.26
CA GLN A 40 -4.66 5.52 -5.27
C GLN A 40 -4.51 5.02 -3.83
N ILE A 41 -4.60 3.70 -3.63
CA ILE A 41 -4.39 3.09 -2.32
C ILE A 41 -2.93 3.23 -1.89
N LEU A 42 -1.98 2.96 -2.78
CA LEU A 42 -0.55 3.07 -2.51
C LEU A 42 -0.15 4.52 -2.24
N GLU A 43 -0.69 5.47 -2.99
CA GLU A 43 -0.48 6.92 -2.81
C GLU A 43 -0.85 7.37 -1.39
N ALA A 44 -1.93 6.84 -0.81
CA ALA A 44 -2.32 7.13 0.56
C ALA A 44 -1.57 6.27 1.61
N LEU A 45 -1.28 5.00 1.29
CA LEU A 45 -0.73 4.03 2.23
C LEU A 45 0.77 4.23 2.48
N ILE A 46 1.56 4.52 1.44
CA ILE A 46 3.01 4.64 1.56
C ILE A 46 3.41 5.79 2.51
N PRO A 47 2.89 7.03 2.37
CA PRO A 47 3.18 8.10 3.33
C PRO A 47 2.78 7.73 4.76
N TRP A 48 1.62 7.09 4.92
CA TRP A 48 1.14 6.64 6.22
C TRP A 48 2.06 5.58 6.87
N LEU A 49 2.66 4.71 6.08
CA LEU A 49 3.65 3.71 6.51
C LEU A 49 5.01 4.35 6.83
N MET A 50 5.44 5.34 6.03
CA MET A 50 6.68 6.10 6.26
C MET A 50 6.67 6.83 7.59
N ASP A 51 5.54 7.47 7.96
CA ASP A 51 5.34 8.08 9.28
C ASP A 51 5.47 7.09 10.46
N ARG A 52 5.52 5.78 10.16
CA ARG A 52 5.61 4.68 11.12
C ARG A 52 6.90 3.87 10.98
N GLY A 53 7.89 4.38 10.25
CA GLY A 53 9.22 3.78 10.14
C GLY A 53 9.37 2.71 9.07
N VAL A 54 8.42 2.61 8.14
CA VAL A 54 8.55 1.77 6.93
C VAL A 54 8.99 2.66 5.77
N PHE A 55 10.26 2.54 5.38
CA PHE A 55 10.82 3.34 4.30
C PHE A 55 10.82 2.60 2.96
N PRO A 56 10.75 3.32 1.81
CA PRO A 56 10.70 2.70 0.48
C PRO A 56 11.86 1.73 0.20
N GLU A 57 13.05 1.97 0.76
CA GLU A 57 14.24 1.15 0.52
C GLU A 57 14.12 -0.25 1.12
N ASP A 58 13.29 -0.41 2.15
CA ASP A 58 13.03 -1.68 2.84
C ASP A 58 11.71 -2.35 2.40
N LEU A 59 10.91 -1.64 1.59
CA LEU A 59 9.56 -2.04 1.19
C LEU A 59 9.58 -2.77 -0.16
N THR A 60 9.01 -3.97 -0.19
CA THR A 60 8.76 -4.69 -1.45
C THR A 60 7.29 -4.64 -1.82
N VAL A 61 6.98 -4.44 -3.10
CA VAL A 61 5.63 -4.59 -3.66
C VAL A 61 5.62 -5.76 -4.64
N ILE A 62 4.68 -6.70 -4.46
CA ILE A 62 4.49 -7.84 -5.37
C ILE A 62 3.09 -7.76 -5.97
N VAL A 63 3.00 -7.88 -7.29
CA VAL A 63 1.75 -8.06 -8.02
C VAL A 63 1.40 -9.55 -8.03
N ALA A 64 0.27 -9.93 -7.42
CA ALA A 64 -0.22 -11.30 -7.35
C ALA A 64 -0.90 -11.72 -8.66
N LEU A 65 -0.08 -12.09 -9.65
CA LEU A 65 -0.53 -12.49 -10.99
C LEU A 65 -1.42 -13.75 -11.02
N GLY A 66 -1.26 -14.65 -10.04
CA GLY A 66 -1.85 -15.98 -10.12
C GLY A 66 -1.34 -16.74 -11.35
N THR A 67 -2.24 -17.12 -12.25
CA THR A 67 -1.90 -17.78 -13.54
C THR A 67 -1.79 -16.81 -14.72
N HIS A 68 -1.95 -15.50 -14.48
CA HIS A 68 -1.88 -14.50 -15.55
C HIS A 68 -0.43 -14.25 -15.99
N ALA A 69 -0.28 -13.73 -17.20
CA ALA A 69 1.02 -13.35 -17.73
C ALA A 69 1.65 -12.21 -16.90
N PRO A 70 3.00 -12.11 -16.86
CA PRO A 70 3.69 -10.97 -16.28
C PRO A 70 3.26 -9.65 -16.92
N LEU A 71 3.23 -8.58 -16.11
CA LEU A 71 3.02 -7.23 -16.60
C LEU A 71 4.31 -6.69 -17.21
N ASP A 72 4.20 -5.97 -18.32
CA ASP A 72 5.27 -5.11 -18.81
C ASP A 72 5.38 -3.80 -17.99
N GLU A 73 6.41 -3.00 -18.27
CA GLU A 73 6.68 -1.75 -17.55
C GLU A 73 5.51 -0.75 -17.62
N ARG A 74 4.84 -0.64 -18.77
CA ARG A 74 3.72 0.29 -18.95
C ARG A 74 2.49 -0.17 -18.17
N GLN A 75 2.25 -1.48 -18.17
CA GLN A 75 1.17 -2.08 -17.41
C GLN A 75 1.41 -1.94 -15.90
N LEU A 76 2.66 -2.05 -15.46
CA LEU A 76 3.04 -1.79 -14.06
C LEU A 76 2.80 -0.33 -13.68
N GLU A 77 3.23 0.63 -14.52
CA GLU A 77 3.00 2.07 -14.31
C GLU A 77 1.48 2.35 -14.18
N VAL A 78 0.66 1.83 -15.09
CA VAL A 78 -0.81 1.98 -15.02
C VAL A 78 -1.38 1.41 -13.72
N LYS A 79 -0.86 0.27 -13.24
CA LYS A 79 -1.39 -0.40 -12.04
C LYS A 79 -0.95 0.26 -10.73
N LEU A 80 0.31 0.68 -10.66
CA LEU A 80 0.96 1.13 -9.42
C LEU A 80 1.01 2.65 -9.27
N GLY A 81 0.87 3.40 -10.38
CA GLY A 81 1.08 4.85 -10.41
C GLY A 81 2.44 5.20 -10.97
#